data_AF-A0AB39L8D4-F1
#
_entry.id   AF-A0AB39L8D4-F1
#
_cell.length_a   1.000
_cell.length_b   1.000
_cell.length_c   1.000
_cell.angle_alpha   90.00
_cell.angle_beta   90.00
_cell.angle_gamma   90.00
#
_symmetry.space_group_name_H-M   'P 1'
#
loop_
_entity.id
_entity.type
_entity.pdbx_description
1 polymer ?
#
loop_
_entity_poly.entity_id
_entity_poly.type
_entity_poly.pdbx_seq_one_letter_code
_entity_poly.pdbx_strand_id
1 'polypeptide(L)'
;MSAGHRRTGRPLASRLRVYEPLSAFTAEARARIEQGLTENGREDLEKAESDDTLRRIVSASGDPFPDGSAEFTRTLTVDGHTLYCPSQLVLRSGLAAESVLTTAPGPLASVLLPEIARARHQERVDRLAEDPGTPRISTRESLWGIPFSWFVLFHQGDPTVVVEDNDHVVTVRITVGWAKAISRARFAVANLALAAPEMNLLDELTSLTEWLEEFHPDSVIELDYGKVADRVFPDDSPSDVLLGIECLAEGDMTGAAAAYRRLASRWIPIRQLARAS
;
A
#
# COMPACT_ATOMS: atom_id res chain seq x y z
N MET A 1 14.68 -35.94 6.95
CA MET A 1 13.42 -35.55 7.62
C MET A 1 13.06 -34.18 7.10
N SER A 2 12.10 -34.11 6.18
CA SER A 2 11.70 -32.86 5.53
C SER A 2 10.94 -32.00 6.54
N ALA A 3 11.55 -30.89 6.97
CA ALA A 3 10.87 -29.88 7.75
C ALA A 3 9.87 -29.18 6.83
N GLY A 4 8.63 -29.68 6.83
CA GLY A 4 7.52 -29.01 6.18
C GLY A 4 7.40 -27.60 6.76
N HIS A 5 7.77 -26.60 5.96
CA HIS A 5 7.43 -25.21 6.22
C HIS A 5 5.90 -25.16 6.26
N ARG A 6 5.31 -25.23 7.46
CA ARG A 6 3.96 -24.71 7.67
C ARG A 6 4.05 -23.24 7.32
N ARG A 7 3.66 -22.88 6.08
CA ARG A 7 3.39 -21.48 5.69
C ARG A 7 2.33 -20.98 6.68
N THR A 8 2.77 -20.38 7.78
CA THR A 8 1.90 -19.71 8.75
C THR A 8 1.08 -18.68 7.95
N GLY A 9 -0.25 -18.75 8.06
CA GLY A 9 -1.21 -17.94 7.31
C GLY A 9 -1.11 -16.46 7.64
N ARG A 10 -0.05 -15.81 7.13
CA ARG A 10 0.08 -14.36 7.20
C ARG A 10 -0.84 -13.72 6.16
N PRO A 11 -1.49 -12.60 6.48
CA PRO A 11 -2.19 -11.82 5.47
C PRO A 11 -1.28 -11.51 4.29
N LEU A 12 -1.80 -11.66 3.09
CA LEU A 12 -1.11 -11.22 1.88
C LEU A 12 -1.23 -9.70 1.81
N ALA A 13 -0.14 -8.96 1.99
CA ALA A 13 -0.16 -7.50 1.97
C ALA A 13 0.37 -6.97 0.63
N SER A 14 -0.40 -6.10 0.01
CA SER A 14 0.00 -5.29 -1.15
C SER A 14 0.20 -3.85 -0.73
N ARG A 15 1.13 -3.14 -1.35
CA ARG A 15 1.51 -1.77 -0.95
C ARG A 15 1.56 -0.84 -2.14
N LEU A 16 1.04 0.35 -1.95
CA LEU A 16 1.22 1.49 -2.84
C LEU A 16 2.14 2.48 -2.15
N ARG A 17 3.31 2.74 -2.74
CA ARG A 17 4.35 3.59 -2.15
C ARG A 17 4.66 4.76 -3.05
N VAL A 18 4.98 5.91 -2.44
CA VAL A 18 5.57 7.06 -3.12
C VAL A 18 7.02 7.19 -2.66
N TYR A 19 7.93 7.23 -3.63
CA TYR A 19 9.34 7.52 -3.41
C TYR A 19 9.61 8.93 -3.91
N GLU A 20 10.16 9.78 -3.05
CA GLU A 20 10.37 11.20 -3.35
C GLU A 20 11.86 11.58 -3.37
N PRO A 21 12.24 12.64 -4.10
CA PRO A 21 13.59 13.17 -4.02
C PRO A 21 13.85 13.76 -2.64
N LEU A 22 15.13 13.78 -2.22
CA LEU A 22 15.53 14.34 -0.92
C LEU A 22 15.11 15.82 -0.75
N SER A 23 14.99 16.56 -1.85
CA SER A 23 14.51 17.95 -1.88
C SER A 23 13.08 18.13 -1.37
N ALA A 24 12.25 17.08 -1.40
CA ALA A 24 10.87 17.12 -0.94
C ALA A 24 10.73 17.16 0.60
N PHE A 25 11.82 16.88 1.33
CA PHE A 25 11.82 16.76 2.78
C PHE A 25 12.46 17.98 3.47
N THR A 26 11.96 18.33 4.66
CA THR A 26 12.57 19.32 5.58
C THR A 26 13.92 18.84 6.11
N ALA A 27 14.71 19.71 6.73
CA ALA A 27 16.03 19.32 7.26
C ALA A 27 15.92 18.20 8.31
N GLU A 28 14.91 18.29 9.17
CA GLU A 28 14.59 17.34 10.23
C GLU A 28 14.14 16.00 9.65
N ALA A 29 13.28 16.04 8.62
CA ALA A 29 12.85 14.84 7.91
C ALA A 29 14.01 14.17 7.15
N ARG A 30 14.93 14.94 6.57
CA ARG A 30 16.16 14.40 5.95
C ARG A 30 17.04 13.69 6.96
N ALA A 31 17.24 14.26 8.14
CA ALA A 31 18.02 13.61 9.20
C ALA A 31 17.39 12.26 9.63
N ARG A 32 16.06 12.18 9.73
CA ARG A 32 15.36 10.92 9.99
C ARG A 32 15.50 9.93 8.84
N ILE A 33 15.42 10.40 7.60
CA ILE A 33 15.65 9.56 6.42
C ILE A 33 17.03 8.92 6.51
N GLU A 34 18.07 9.72 6.73
CA GLU A 34 19.46 9.27 6.84
C GLU A 34 19.65 8.25 7.97
N GLN A 35 19.06 8.50 9.14
CA GLN A 35 19.10 7.57 10.28
C GLN A 35 18.37 6.26 10.02
N GLY A 36 17.28 6.30 9.24
CA GLY A 36 16.49 5.13 8.87
C GLY A 36 17.04 4.36 7.67
N LEU A 37 18.07 4.87 6.97
CA LEU A 37 18.70 4.13 5.88
C LEU A 37 19.36 2.85 6.39
N THR A 38 19.22 1.80 5.59
CA THR A 38 19.74 0.48 5.91
C THR A 38 20.27 -0.18 4.65
N GLU A 39 21.32 -0.99 4.81
CA GLU A 39 21.91 -1.77 3.71
C GLU A 39 21.09 -3.03 3.37
N ASN A 40 20.06 -3.31 4.17
CA ASN A 40 19.20 -4.48 3.96
C ASN A 40 18.45 -4.39 2.63
N GLY A 41 18.31 -5.55 1.97
CA GLY A 41 17.50 -5.66 0.77
C GLY A 41 16.02 -5.35 1.07
N ARG A 42 15.29 -4.97 0.02
CA ARG A 42 13.86 -4.62 0.15
C ARG A 42 13.04 -5.77 0.73
N GLU A 43 13.32 -7.01 0.34
CA GLU A 43 12.63 -8.18 0.88
C GLU A 43 12.91 -8.38 2.38
N ASP A 44 14.16 -8.19 2.80
CA ASP A 44 14.55 -8.29 4.20
C ASP A 44 13.85 -7.24 5.06
N LEU A 45 13.68 -6.02 4.54
CA LEU A 45 12.92 -4.97 5.21
C LEU A 45 11.44 -5.33 5.38
N GLU A 46 10.78 -5.81 4.33
CA GLU A 46 9.38 -6.24 4.43
C GLU A 46 9.21 -7.43 5.39
N LYS A 47 10.16 -8.36 5.37
CA LYS A 47 10.18 -9.50 6.27
C LYS A 47 10.38 -9.06 7.71
N ALA A 48 11.33 -8.16 7.96
CA ALA A 48 11.60 -7.60 9.28
C ALA A 48 10.38 -6.85 9.83
N GLU A 49 9.76 -5.96 9.03
CA GLU A 49 8.54 -5.24 9.42
C GLU A 49 7.40 -6.22 9.81
N SER A 50 7.20 -7.27 9.00
CA SER A 50 6.18 -8.29 9.27
C SER A 50 6.47 -9.12 10.53
N ASP A 51 7.72 -9.59 10.68
CA ASP A 51 8.15 -10.38 11.83
C ASP A 51 8.07 -9.56 13.13
N ASP A 52 8.46 -8.30 13.06
CA ASP A 52 8.44 -7.36 14.19
C ASP A 52 7.02 -7.00 14.63
N THR A 53 6.12 -6.75 13.67
CA THR A 53 4.69 -6.54 13.94
C THR A 53 4.06 -7.76 14.60
N LEU A 54 4.33 -8.97 14.10
CA LEU A 54 3.82 -10.19 14.71
C LEU A 54 4.35 -10.36 16.14
N ARG A 55 5.65 -10.13 16.36
CA ARG A 55 6.26 -10.20 17.69
C ARG A 55 5.57 -9.25 18.67
N ARG A 56 5.29 -8.00 18.29
CA ARG A 56 4.58 -7.04 19.15
C ARG A 56 3.17 -7.53 19.51
N ILE A 57 2.40 -7.96 18.52
CA ILE A 57 1.01 -8.41 18.71
C ILE A 57 0.92 -9.60 19.67
N VAL A 58 1.86 -10.55 19.59
CA VAL A 58 1.87 -11.74 20.47
C VAL A 58 2.63 -11.52 21.78
N SER A 59 3.26 -10.36 21.97
CA SER A 59 4.11 -10.12 23.12
C SER A 59 3.29 -9.92 24.40
N ALA A 60 3.89 -10.31 25.53
CA ALA A 60 3.31 -10.07 26.85
C ALA A 60 3.45 -8.62 27.33
N SER A 61 4.17 -7.75 26.61
CA SER A 61 4.33 -6.34 26.99
C SER A 61 3.02 -5.55 26.86
N GLY A 62 2.08 -6.05 26.04
CA GLY A 62 0.75 -5.48 25.84
C GLY A 62 0.72 -4.22 24.96
N ASP A 63 1.84 -3.82 24.37
CA ASP A 63 1.91 -2.70 23.42
C ASP A 63 2.06 -3.23 21.98
N PRO A 64 0.99 -3.24 21.16
CA PRO A 64 1.04 -3.72 19.79
C PRO A 64 1.67 -2.69 18.83
N PHE A 65 1.91 -1.46 19.27
CA PHE A 65 2.38 -0.37 18.42
C PHE A 65 3.91 -0.32 18.34
N PRO A 66 4.48 0.01 17.17
CA PRO A 66 5.90 0.29 17.02
C PRO A 66 6.29 1.57 17.77
N ASP A 67 7.58 1.68 18.12
CA ASP A 67 8.20 2.94 18.52
C ASP A 67 9.08 3.49 17.39
N GLY A 68 9.66 4.67 17.60
CA GLY A 68 10.48 5.34 16.60
C GLY A 68 11.77 4.61 16.24
N SER A 69 12.24 3.65 17.04
CA SER A 69 13.43 2.85 16.73
C SER A 69 13.18 1.77 15.67
N ALA A 70 11.91 1.45 15.41
CA ALA A 70 11.50 0.51 14.37
C ALA A 70 11.38 1.18 12.98
N GLU A 71 11.49 2.50 12.89
CA GLU A 71 11.40 3.24 11.62
C GLU A 71 12.63 2.97 10.74
N PHE A 72 12.40 2.91 9.44
CA PHE A 72 13.43 2.75 8.42
C PHE A 72 13.02 3.49 7.14
N THR A 73 13.98 3.66 6.22
CA THR A 73 13.72 4.31 4.93
C THR A 73 14.08 3.38 3.78
N ARG A 74 13.10 3.15 2.91
CA ARG A 74 13.30 2.43 1.66
C ARG A 74 13.88 3.39 0.62
N THR A 75 14.69 2.86 -0.27
CA THR A 75 15.22 3.60 -1.41
C THR A 75 14.83 2.94 -2.74
N LEU A 76 14.69 3.76 -3.77
CA LEU A 76 14.52 3.33 -5.14
C LEU A 76 15.40 4.19 -6.04
N THR A 77 16.22 3.57 -6.89
CA THR A 77 17.02 4.29 -7.88
C THR A 77 16.34 4.23 -9.24
N VAL A 78 16.02 5.39 -9.80
CA VAL A 78 15.44 5.55 -11.14
C VAL A 78 16.28 6.54 -11.92
N ASP A 79 16.73 6.15 -13.11
CA ASP A 79 17.56 6.97 -14.01
C ASP A 79 18.79 7.62 -13.31
N GLY A 80 19.40 6.88 -12.37
CA GLY A 80 20.57 7.35 -11.60
C GLY A 80 20.25 8.26 -10.41
N HIS A 81 18.98 8.57 -10.15
CA HIS A 81 18.53 9.34 -9.00
C HIS A 81 17.97 8.42 -7.91
N THR A 82 18.43 8.60 -6.67
CA THR A 82 17.89 7.89 -5.50
C THR A 82 16.71 8.66 -4.92
N LEU A 83 15.58 7.97 -4.80
CA LEU A 83 14.35 8.42 -4.19
C LEU A 83 14.11 7.67 -2.87
N TYR A 84 13.37 8.28 -1.95
CA TYR A 84 13.23 7.83 -0.57
C TYR A 84 11.76 7.64 -0.19
N CYS A 85 11.47 6.56 0.52
CA CYS A 85 10.14 6.25 1.05
C CYS A 85 10.28 5.84 2.53
N PRO A 86 10.08 6.77 3.48
CA PRO A 86 10.10 6.48 4.90
C PRO A 86 8.99 5.48 5.27
N SER A 87 9.26 4.56 6.21
CA SER A 87 8.30 3.53 6.62
C SER A 87 7.08 4.10 7.33
N GLN A 88 7.28 5.16 8.14
CA GLN A 88 6.26 5.84 8.94
C GLN A 88 5.40 4.87 9.76
N LEU A 89 6.04 3.84 10.34
CA LEU A 89 5.37 2.76 11.06
C LEU A 89 4.55 3.27 12.24
N VAL A 90 5.05 4.26 12.98
CA VAL A 90 4.30 4.85 14.10
C VAL A 90 2.99 5.45 13.59
N LEU A 91 3.04 6.27 12.53
CA LEU A 91 1.84 6.91 11.97
C LEU A 91 0.90 5.90 11.30
N ARG A 92 1.45 5.01 10.46
CA ARG A 92 0.67 3.96 9.76
C ARG A 92 0.00 3.00 10.73
N SER A 93 0.64 2.66 11.84
CA SER A 93 0.04 1.80 12.88
C SER A 93 -1.15 2.47 13.56
N GLY A 94 -1.15 3.81 13.69
CA GLY A 94 -2.29 4.57 14.19
C GLY A 94 -3.49 4.47 13.26
N LEU A 95 -3.29 4.67 11.96
CA LEU A 95 -4.34 4.49 10.95
C LEU A 95 -4.88 3.07 10.90
N ALA A 96 -4.00 2.07 10.99
CA ALA A 96 -4.41 0.66 11.06
C ALA A 96 -5.25 0.38 12.31
N ALA A 97 -4.88 0.95 13.46
CA ALA A 97 -5.65 0.82 14.70
C ALA A 97 -7.04 1.48 14.61
N GLU A 98 -7.15 2.64 13.97
CA GLU A 98 -8.45 3.28 13.71
C GLU A 98 -9.35 2.40 12.84
N SER A 99 -8.80 1.78 11.80
CA SER A 99 -9.54 0.81 10.97
C SER A 99 -10.01 -0.39 11.79
N VAL A 100 -9.19 -0.94 12.69
CA VAL A 100 -9.61 -2.04 13.58
C VAL A 100 -10.73 -1.58 14.52
N LEU A 101 -10.63 -0.40 15.13
CA LEU A 101 -11.62 0.11 16.08
C LEU A 101 -12.99 0.40 15.42
N THR A 102 -13.00 0.73 14.14
CA THR A 102 -14.22 1.04 13.38
C THR A 102 -14.86 -0.20 12.76
N THR A 103 -14.08 -1.23 12.44
CA THR A 103 -14.55 -2.43 11.71
C THR A 103 -14.72 -3.68 12.59
N ALA A 104 -13.95 -3.81 13.66
CA ALA A 104 -13.95 -5.01 14.49
C ALA A 104 -14.99 -4.95 15.62
N PRO A 105 -15.50 -6.09 16.09
CA PRO A 105 -16.36 -6.12 17.29
C PRO A 105 -15.63 -5.52 18.50
N GLY A 106 -16.31 -4.65 19.25
CA GLY A 106 -15.73 -3.89 20.36
C GLY A 106 -14.90 -4.72 21.37
N PRO A 107 -15.37 -5.89 21.85
CA PRO A 107 -14.58 -6.73 22.74
C PRO A 107 -13.29 -7.27 22.13
N LEU A 108 -13.26 -7.53 20.82
CA LEU A 108 -12.04 -7.95 20.14
C LEU A 108 -11.09 -6.76 19.95
N ALA A 109 -11.63 -5.61 19.56
CA ALA A 109 -10.83 -4.39 19.38
C ALA A 109 -10.16 -3.96 20.70
N SER A 110 -10.83 -4.05 21.84
CA SER A 110 -10.25 -3.70 23.15
C SER A 110 -9.16 -4.66 23.63
N VAL A 111 -9.24 -5.93 23.24
CA VAL A 111 -8.19 -6.92 23.52
C VAL A 111 -6.97 -6.70 22.62
N LEU A 112 -7.19 -6.46 21.32
CA LEU A 112 -6.12 -6.23 20.36
C LEU A 112 -5.42 -4.89 20.57
N LEU A 113 -6.18 -3.86 20.98
CA LEU A 113 -5.72 -2.48 21.11
C LEU A 113 -6.14 -1.91 22.48
N PRO A 114 -5.47 -2.33 23.57
CA PRO A 114 -5.79 -1.83 24.91
C PRO A 114 -5.68 -0.31 25.00
N GLU A 115 -6.60 0.32 25.75
CA GLU A 115 -6.67 1.78 25.91
C GLU A 115 -5.33 2.41 26.29
N ILE A 116 -4.62 1.79 27.24
CA ILE A 116 -3.33 2.27 27.72
C ILE A 116 -2.28 2.26 26.60
N ALA A 117 -2.28 1.24 25.74
CA ALA A 117 -1.38 1.18 24.61
C ALA A 117 -1.72 2.24 23.55
N ARG A 118 -3.01 2.48 23.31
CA ARG A 118 -3.46 3.55 22.40
C ARG A 118 -3.07 4.93 22.92
N ALA A 119 -3.22 5.20 24.21
CA ALA A 119 -2.82 6.47 24.83
C ALA A 119 -1.30 6.71 24.68
N ARG A 120 -0.47 5.69 24.96
CA ARG A 120 0.99 5.77 24.74
C ARG A 120 1.34 5.96 23.28
N HIS A 121 0.60 5.32 22.37
CA HIS A 121 0.79 5.50 20.95
C HIS A 121 0.47 6.94 20.51
N GLN A 122 -0.61 7.52 21.05
CA GLN A 122 -0.97 8.91 20.80
C GLN A 122 0.16 9.86 21.23
N GLU A 123 0.78 9.64 22.39
CA GLU A 123 1.96 10.42 22.82
C GLU A 123 3.17 10.30 21.86
N ARG A 124 3.31 9.17 21.14
CA ARG A 124 4.33 9.03 20.08
C ARG A 124 3.95 9.83 18.84
N VAL A 125 2.68 9.80 18.45
CA VAL A 125 2.15 10.56 17.30
C VAL A 125 2.27 12.06 17.55
N ASP A 126 1.90 12.53 18.74
CA ASP A 126 1.94 13.96 19.10
C ASP A 126 3.38 14.50 19.00
N ARG A 127 4.36 13.75 19.51
CA ARG A 127 5.80 14.09 19.37
C ARG A 127 6.28 14.15 17.91
N LEU A 128 5.71 13.35 17.02
CA LEU A 128 6.00 13.43 15.58
C LEU A 128 5.32 14.62 14.93
N ALA A 129 4.16 15.04 15.43
CA ALA A 129 3.40 16.18 14.92
C ALA A 129 3.96 17.55 15.39
N GLU A 130 4.76 17.57 16.46
CA GLU A 130 5.48 18.77 16.92
C GLU A 130 6.55 19.28 15.93
N ASP A 131 6.97 18.44 14.98
CA ASP A 131 7.91 18.82 13.91
C ASP A 131 7.21 19.64 12.82
N PRO A 132 7.71 20.85 12.45
CA PRO A 132 7.16 21.63 11.36
C PRO A 132 7.07 20.85 10.04
N GLY A 133 5.85 20.55 9.63
CA GLY A 133 5.53 19.81 8.42
C GLY A 133 4.98 18.43 8.77
N THR A 134 3.65 18.31 8.80
CA THR A 134 2.99 17.03 9.02
C THR A 134 3.49 16.02 8.00
N PRO A 135 4.08 14.89 8.44
CA PRO A 135 4.61 13.91 7.51
C PRO A 135 3.45 13.22 6.80
N ARG A 136 3.20 13.60 5.53
CA ARG A 136 2.31 12.87 4.61
C ARG A 136 2.71 11.39 4.59
N ILE A 137 1.75 10.49 4.66
CA ILE A 137 2.05 9.05 4.71
C ILE A 137 2.33 8.55 3.30
N SER A 138 3.58 8.12 3.07
CA SER A 138 4.11 7.75 1.76
C SER A 138 3.74 6.32 1.35
N THR A 139 3.15 5.52 2.25
CA THR A 139 2.78 4.12 1.99
C THR A 139 1.34 3.85 2.39
N ARG A 140 0.53 3.40 1.43
CA ARG A 140 -0.78 2.78 1.66
C ARG A 140 -0.65 1.26 1.57
N GLU A 141 -1.42 0.53 2.36
CA GLU A 141 -1.39 -0.94 2.43
C GLU A 141 -2.80 -1.51 2.29
N SER A 142 -2.92 -2.66 1.63
CA SER A 142 -4.15 -3.43 1.54
C SER A 142 -3.87 -4.90 1.82
N LEU A 143 -4.69 -5.50 2.68
CA LEU A 143 -4.61 -6.92 2.99
C LEU A 143 -5.54 -7.71 2.08
N TRP A 144 -5.05 -8.86 1.62
CA TRP A 144 -5.76 -9.84 0.80
C TRP A 144 -6.28 -9.32 -0.55
N GLY A 145 -5.56 -8.37 -1.16
CA GLY A 145 -5.90 -7.86 -2.48
C GLY A 145 -5.16 -6.59 -2.82
N ILE A 146 -5.56 -6.03 -3.96
CA ILE A 146 -5.15 -4.71 -4.43
C ILE A 146 -6.45 -3.92 -4.71
N PRO A 147 -6.65 -2.73 -4.12
CA PRO A 147 -7.77 -1.86 -4.46
C PRO A 147 -7.75 -1.52 -5.95
N PHE A 148 -8.90 -1.60 -6.61
CA PHE A 148 -8.96 -1.37 -8.06
C PHE A 148 -8.62 0.08 -8.43
N SER A 149 -8.88 1.02 -7.52
CA SER A 149 -8.43 2.41 -7.61
C SER A 149 -6.90 2.53 -7.79
N TRP A 150 -6.11 1.62 -7.20
CA TRP A 150 -4.65 1.66 -7.36
C TRP A 150 -4.20 1.27 -8.76
N PHE A 151 -4.90 0.32 -9.39
CA PHE A 151 -4.57 -0.14 -10.74
C PHE A 151 -4.70 0.95 -11.80
N VAL A 152 -5.58 1.94 -11.60
CA VAL A 152 -5.73 3.10 -12.48
C VAL A 152 -4.42 3.87 -12.67
N LEU A 153 -3.53 3.84 -11.67
CA LEU A 153 -2.27 4.58 -11.74
C LEU A 153 -1.27 3.95 -12.73
N PHE A 154 -1.49 2.69 -13.13
CA PHE A 154 -0.52 1.88 -13.87
C PHE A 154 -1.05 1.43 -15.23
N HIS A 155 -0.13 1.10 -16.12
CA HIS A 155 -0.37 0.61 -17.46
C HIS A 155 0.57 -0.57 -17.75
N GLN A 156 0.17 -1.50 -18.63
CA GLN A 156 0.99 -2.67 -19.00
C GLN A 156 2.39 -2.32 -19.55
N GLY A 157 2.56 -1.10 -20.07
CA GLY A 157 3.83 -0.61 -20.61
C GLY A 157 4.73 0.07 -19.57
N ASP A 158 4.29 0.17 -18.31
CA ASP A 158 5.12 0.75 -17.27
C ASP A 158 6.22 -0.24 -16.82
N PRO A 159 7.39 0.25 -16.38
CA PRO A 159 8.45 -0.59 -15.86
C PRO A 159 7.95 -1.55 -14.78
N THR A 160 8.13 -2.85 -15.03
CA THR A 160 7.66 -3.94 -14.18
C THR A 160 8.81 -4.87 -13.86
N VAL A 161 9.00 -5.16 -12.58
CA VAL A 161 9.96 -6.14 -12.08
C VAL A 161 9.21 -7.30 -11.45
N VAL A 162 9.46 -8.51 -11.95
CA VAL A 162 8.97 -9.75 -11.35
C VAL A 162 10.12 -10.35 -10.56
N VAL A 163 9.89 -10.60 -9.27
CA VAL A 163 10.87 -11.25 -8.39
C VAL A 163 10.41 -12.68 -8.19
N GLU A 164 11.27 -13.63 -8.56
CA GLU A 164 11.00 -15.07 -8.48
C GLU A 164 12.01 -15.75 -7.55
N ASP A 165 11.56 -16.74 -6.80
CA ASP A 165 12.39 -17.63 -6.00
C ASP A 165 11.83 -19.05 -6.07
N ASN A 166 12.68 -20.04 -6.36
CA ASN A 166 12.29 -21.46 -6.43
C ASN A 166 10.98 -21.73 -7.21
N ASP A 167 10.89 -21.22 -8.44
CA ASP A 167 9.71 -21.31 -9.33
C ASP A 167 8.42 -20.64 -8.81
N HIS A 168 8.51 -19.81 -7.77
CA HIS A 168 7.41 -19.04 -7.21
C HIS A 168 7.62 -17.54 -7.40
N VAL A 169 6.54 -16.82 -7.71
CA VAL A 169 6.58 -15.35 -7.79
C VAL A 169 6.51 -14.78 -6.37
N VAL A 170 7.62 -14.22 -5.91
CA VAL A 170 7.73 -13.60 -4.58
C VAL A 170 6.95 -12.29 -4.53
N THR A 171 7.12 -11.46 -5.56
CA THR A 171 6.36 -10.22 -5.76
C THR A 171 6.45 -9.73 -7.20
N VAL A 172 5.51 -8.87 -7.58
CA VAL A 172 5.54 -8.05 -8.80
C VAL A 172 5.54 -6.59 -8.35
N ARG A 173 6.45 -5.80 -8.92
CA ARG A 173 6.56 -4.37 -8.65
C ARG A 173 6.41 -3.58 -9.95
N ILE A 174 5.42 -2.70 -10.00
CA ILE A 174 5.18 -1.79 -11.12
C ILE A 174 5.51 -0.39 -10.65
N THR A 175 6.31 0.35 -11.41
CA THR A 175 6.70 1.73 -11.08
C THR A 175 6.29 2.71 -12.16
N VAL A 176 5.83 3.89 -11.76
CA VAL A 176 5.45 4.97 -12.67
C VAL A 176 5.84 6.33 -12.09
N GLY A 177 6.27 7.27 -12.94
CA GLY A 177 6.53 8.64 -12.51
C GLY A 177 5.23 9.38 -12.13
N TRP A 178 5.32 10.28 -11.15
CA TRP A 178 4.18 11.00 -10.58
C TRP A 178 3.29 11.67 -11.62
N ALA A 179 3.88 12.37 -12.60
CA ALA A 179 3.11 13.09 -13.62
C ALA A 179 2.20 12.15 -14.44
N LYS A 180 2.64 10.93 -14.72
CA LYS A 180 1.81 9.93 -15.43
C LYS A 180 0.72 9.37 -14.51
N ALA A 181 1.08 9.03 -13.27
CA ALA A 181 0.14 8.48 -12.29
C ALA A 181 -1.01 9.45 -12.01
N ILE A 182 -0.70 10.71 -11.69
CA ILE A 182 -1.72 11.72 -11.39
C ILE A 182 -2.59 12.04 -12.61
N SER A 183 -2.02 12.06 -13.81
CA SER A 183 -2.78 12.27 -15.05
C SER A 183 -3.80 11.15 -15.27
N ARG A 184 -3.42 9.89 -15.03
CA ARG A 184 -4.33 8.74 -15.16
C ARG A 184 -5.42 8.76 -14.09
N ALA A 185 -5.08 9.08 -12.85
CA ALA A 185 -6.04 9.22 -11.76
C ALA A 185 -7.09 10.29 -12.06
N ARG A 186 -6.65 11.50 -12.45
CA ARG A 186 -7.55 12.61 -12.82
C ARG A 186 -8.42 12.28 -14.03
N PHE A 187 -7.86 11.60 -15.04
CA PHE A 187 -8.64 11.12 -16.19
C PHE A 187 -9.76 10.16 -15.74
N ALA A 188 -9.43 9.19 -14.88
CA ALA A 188 -10.42 8.25 -14.36
C ALA A 188 -11.52 8.93 -13.52
N VAL A 189 -11.15 9.85 -12.63
CA VAL A 189 -12.10 10.65 -11.83
C VAL A 189 -13.04 11.43 -12.75
N ALA A 190 -12.51 12.13 -13.76
CA ALA A 190 -13.32 12.91 -14.69
C ALA A 190 -14.33 12.05 -15.46
N ASN A 191 -13.90 10.89 -15.97
CA ASN A 191 -14.79 9.99 -16.71
C ASN A 191 -15.84 9.35 -15.81
N LEU A 192 -15.47 8.89 -14.61
CA LEU A 192 -16.43 8.28 -13.68
C LEU A 192 -17.41 9.30 -13.11
N ALA A 193 -16.99 10.54 -12.82
CA ALA A 193 -17.89 11.58 -12.36
C ALA A 193 -19.01 11.91 -13.36
N LEU A 194 -18.72 11.78 -14.66
CA LEU A 194 -19.72 11.99 -15.73
C LEU A 194 -20.57 10.75 -15.99
N ALA A 195 -19.94 9.58 -16.10
CA ALA A 195 -20.60 8.35 -16.56
C ALA A 195 -21.25 7.55 -15.42
N ALA A 196 -20.68 7.58 -14.22
CA ALA A 196 -21.08 6.73 -13.10
C ALA A 196 -20.80 7.40 -11.73
N PRO A 197 -21.43 8.54 -11.43
CA PRO A 197 -21.14 9.34 -10.23
C PRO A 197 -21.45 8.64 -8.91
N GLU A 198 -22.27 7.60 -8.91
CA GLU A 198 -22.66 6.83 -7.71
C GLU A 198 -21.73 5.64 -7.44
N MET A 199 -20.70 5.41 -8.25
CA MET A 199 -19.76 4.30 -8.02
C MET A 199 -18.78 4.61 -6.89
N ASN A 200 -18.69 3.72 -5.89
CA ASN A 200 -17.68 3.80 -4.81
C ASN A 200 -16.24 3.97 -5.32
N LEU A 201 -15.93 3.45 -6.52
CA LEU A 201 -14.61 3.61 -7.13
C LEU A 201 -14.25 5.08 -7.37
N LEU A 202 -15.23 5.96 -7.62
CA LEU A 202 -15.03 7.40 -7.78
C LEU A 202 -14.51 8.03 -6.48
N ASP A 203 -15.11 7.68 -5.34
CA ASP A 203 -14.68 8.20 -4.03
C ASP A 203 -13.26 7.71 -3.69
N GLU A 204 -12.98 6.42 -3.94
CA GLU A 204 -11.65 5.86 -3.75
C GLU A 204 -10.59 6.56 -4.62
N LEU A 205 -10.92 6.83 -5.89
CA LEU A 205 -10.02 7.52 -6.82
C LEU A 205 -9.84 9.00 -6.48
N THR A 206 -10.88 9.66 -6.00
CA THR A 206 -10.80 11.05 -5.55
C THR A 206 -9.84 11.15 -4.37
N SER A 207 -10.03 10.33 -3.33
CA SER A 207 -9.12 10.27 -2.18
C SER A 207 -7.70 9.85 -2.57
N LEU A 208 -7.55 8.96 -3.55
CA LEU A 208 -6.23 8.57 -4.06
C LEU A 208 -5.55 9.72 -4.82
N THR A 209 -6.31 10.49 -5.59
CA THR A 209 -5.82 11.64 -6.36
C THR A 209 -5.38 12.76 -5.42
N GLU A 210 -6.21 13.13 -4.45
CA GLU A 210 -5.88 14.13 -3.43
C GLU A 210 -4.61 13.77 -2.67
N TRP A 211 -4.47 12.50 -2.28
CA TRP A 211 -3.25 12.01 -1.64
C TRP A 211 -2.03 12.14 -2.55
N LEU A 212 -2.13 11.78 -3.83
CA LEU A 212 -1.01 11.94 -4.77
C LEU A 212 -0.60 13.42 -4.95
N GLU A 213 -1.54 14.37 -4.86
CA GLU A 213 -1.27 15.80 -5.00
C GLU A 213 -0.41 16.38 -3.87
N GLU A 214 -0.28 15.68 -2.74
CA GLU A 214 0.60 16.09 -1.64
C GLU A 214 2.09 15.84 -1.90
N PHE A 215 2.44 15.06 -2.94
CA PHE A 215 3.81 14.60 -3.20
C PHE A 215 4.52 15.40 -4.28
N HIS A 216 5.86 15.38 -4.24
CA HIS A 216 6.70 16.12 -5.18
C HIS A 216 6.52 15.62 -6.63
N PRO A 217 6.51 16.49 -7.67
CA PRO A 217 6.32 16.07 -9.06
C PRO A 217 7.38 15.12 -9.64
N ASP A 218 8.60 15.13 -9.07
CA ASP A 218 9.70 14.22 -9.43
C ASP A 218 9.64 12.88 -8.66
N SER A 219 8.51 12.57 -8.02
CA SER A 219 8.33 11.32 -7.30
C SER A 219 8.03 10.15 -8.23
N VAL A 220 8.24 8.94 -7.71
CA VAL A 220 7.85 7.68 -8.36
C VAL A 220 6.87 6.94 -7.48
N ILE A 221 5.78 6.48 -8.08
CA ILE A 221 4.77 5.65 -7.44
C ILE A 221 5.09 4.20 -7.77
N GLU A 222 5.02 3.35 -6.77
CA GLU A 222 5.21 1.91 -6.89
C GLU A 222 4.01 1.16 -6.36
N LEU A 223 3.52 0.19 -7.14
CA LEU A 223 2.64 -0.87 -6.67
C LEU A 223 3.46 -2.14 -6.47
N ASP A 224 3.55 -2.59 -5.22
CA ASP A 224 4.17 -3.85 -4.81
C ASP A 224 3.07 -4.84 -4.42
N TYR A 225 2.91 -5.89 -5.23
CA TYR A 225 1.89 -6.92 -5.03
C TYR A 225 2.15 -7.73 -3.75
N GLY A 226 3.40 -7.76 -3.28
CA GLY A 226 3.84 -8.69 -2.26
C GLY A 226 3.51 -10.14 -2.63
N LYS A 227 3.24 -10.96 -1.61
CA LYS A 227 3.02 -12.40 -1.77
C LYS A 227 1.72 -12.78 -2.48
N VAL A 228 0.84 -11.82 -2.78
CA VAL A 228 -0.36 -12.11 -3.60
C VAL A 228 0.02 -12.40 -5.05
N ALA A 229 1.19 -11.91 -5.49
CA ALA A 229 1.71 -12.10 -6.85
C ALA A 229 1.77 -13.59 -7.26
N ASP A 230 2.24 -14.47 -6.37
CA ASP A 230 2.30 -15.95 -6.55
C ASP A 230 0.95 -16.58 -6.97
N ARG A 231 -0.17 -15.88 -6.77
CA ARG A 231 -1.52 -16.38 -7.08
C ARG A 231 -2.20 -15.68 -8.24
N VAL A 232 -1.76 -14.48 -8.60
CA VAL A 232 -2.47 -13.63 -9.58
C VAL A 232 -1.63 -13.31 -10.80
N PHE A 233 -0.31 -13.54 -10.77
CA PHE A 233 0.57 -13.30 -11.91
C PHE A 233 0.47 -14.44 -12.94
N PRO A 234 0.46 -14.16 -14.26
CA PRO A 234 0.39 -12.83 -14.89
C PRO A 234 -0.97 -12.14 -14.66
N ASP A 235 -0.93 -10.82 -14.45
CA ASP A 235 -2.10 -10.03 -14.06
C ASP A 235 -2.40 -8.89 -15.04
N ASP A 236 -3.59 -8.94 -15.67
CA ASP A 236 -4.10 -7.91 -16.58
C ASP A 236 -5.07 -6.92 -15.89
N SER A 237 -5.13 -6.92 -14.55
CA SER A 237 -6.01 -6.03 -13.80
C SER A 237 -5.86 -4.54 -14.12
N PRO A 238 -4.63 -3.98 -14.34
CA PRO A 238 -4.48 -2.61 -14.81
C PRO A 238 -5.28 -2.31 -16.09
N SER A 239 -5.17 -3.19 -17.09
CA SER A 239 -5.89 -3.05 -18.36
C SER A 239 -7.39 -3.24 -18.21
N ASP A 240 -7.83 -4.21 -17.42
CA ASP A 240 -9.25 -4.46 -17.18
C ASP A 240 -9.93 -3.26 -16.47
N VAL A 241 -9.24 -2.62 -15.52
CA VAL A 241 -9.78 -1.41 -14.86
C VAL A 241 -9.87 -0.24 -15.83
N LEU A 242 -8.81 0.02 -16.61
CA LEU A 242 -8.81 1.10 -17.59
C LEU A 242 -9.91 0.91 -18.64
N LEU A 243 -9.99 -0.28 -19.25
CA LEU A 243 -11.02 -0.61 -20.22
C LEU A 243 -12.43 -0.47 -19.61
N GLY A 244 -12.61 -0.87 -18.35
CA GLY A 244 -13.88 -0.70 -17.67
C GLY A 244 -14.32 0.77 -17.57
N ILE A 245 -13.38 1.66 -17.25
CA ILE A 245 -13.63 3.11 -17.15
C ILE A 245 -13.89 3.71 -18.54
N GLU A 246 -13.12 3.33 -19.56
CA GLU A 246 -13.30 3.79 -20.94
C GLU A 246 -14.67 3.36 -21.50
N CYS A 247 -15.04 2.10 -21.32
CA CYS A 247 -16.37 1.60 -21.72
C CYS A 247 -17.50 2.37 -21.01
N LEU A 248 -17.36 2.68 -19.71
CA LEU A 248 -18.35 3.49 -19.00
C LEU A 248 -18.44 4.90 -19.60
N ALA A 249 -17.31 5.53 -19.90
CA ALA A 249 -17.25 6.86 -20.52
C ALA A 249 -17.94 6.90 -21.90
N GLU A 250 -17.84 5.82 -22.66
CA GLU A 250 -18.49 5.66 -23.98
C GLU A 250 -19.95 5.20 -23.90
N GLY A 251 -20.45 4.87 -22.70
CA GLY A 251 -21.79 4.29 -22.51
C GLY A 251 -21.89 2.81 -22.91
N ASP A 252 -20.78 2.14 -23.17
CA ASP A 252 -20.73 0.69 -23.42
C ASP A 252 -20.81 -0.09 -22.10
N MET A 253 -22.05 -0.25 -21.61
CA MET A 253 -22.32 -1.03 -20.41
C MET A 253 -21.93 -2.51 -20.55
N THR A 254 -21.90 -3.06 -21.77
CA THR A 254 -21.57 -4.47 -22.00
C THR A 254 -20.07 -4.69 -21.87
N GLY A 255 -19.27 -3.83 -22.49
CA GLY A 255 -17.82 -3.80 -22.36
C GLY A 255 -17.39 -3.57 -20.92
N ALA A 256 -17.98 -2.59 -20.24
CA ALA A 256 -17.71 -2.30 -18.83
C ALA A 256 -18.01 -3.52 -17.94
N ALA A 257 -19.16 -4.17 -18.13
CA ALA A 257 -19.51 -5.38 -17.39
C ALA A 257 -18.58 -6.56 -17.71
N ALA A 258 -18.11 -6.70 -18.95
CA ALA A 258 -17.15 -7.74 -19.33
C ALA A 258 -15.78 -7.54 -18.66
N ALA A 259 -15.28 -6.30 -18.65
CA ALA A 259 -14.04 -5.94 -17.98
C ALA A 259 -14.13 -6.19 -16.46
N TYR A 260 -15.20 -5.74 -15.82
CA TYR A 260 -15.45 -6.01 -14.40
C TYR A 260 -15.53 -7.51 -14.09
N ARG A 261 -16.19 -8.31 -14.92
CA ARG A 261 -16.26 -9.76 -14.71
C ARG A 261 -14.88 -10.43 -14.73
N ARG A 262 -13.99 -10.06 -15.65
CA ARG A 262 -12.62 -10.59 -15.69
C ARG A 262 -11.84 -10.21 -14.44
N LEU A 263 -11.90 -8.94 -14.08
CA LEU A 263 -11.27 -8.40 -12.86
C LEU A 263 -11.79 -9.11 -11.61
N ALA A 264 -13.11 -9.17 -11.41
CA ALA A 264 -13.71 -9.83 -10.26
C ALA A 264 -13.35 -11.33 -10.20
N SER A 265 -13.41 -12.03 -11.33
CA SER A 265 -13.08 -13.47 -11.39
C SER A 265 -11.64 -13.75 -10.97
N ARG A 266 -10.71 -12.86 -11.32
CA ARG A 266 -9.29 -12.96 -10.94
C ARG A 266 -9.08 -12.80 -9.42
N TRP A 267 -9.80 -11.86 -8.80
CA TRP A 267 -9.60 -11.50 -7.38
C TRP A 267 -10.52 -12.22 -6.40
N ILE A 268 -11.62 -12.84 -6.85
CA ILE A 268 -12.55 -13.61 -5.99
C ILE A 268 -11.82 -14.70 -5.18
N PRO A 269 -10.95 -15.56 -5.76
CA PRO A 269 -10.27 -16.60 -5.00
C PRO A 269 -9.41 -16.04 -3.86
N ILE A 270 -8.75 -14.90 -4.07
CA ILE A 270 -7.95 -14.23 -3.03
C ILE A 270 -8.84 -13.71 -1.90
N ARG A 271 -9.95 -13.06 -2.24
CA ARG A 271 -10.93 -12.58 -1.25
C ARG A 271 -11.58 -13.72 -0.47
N GLN A 272 -11.75 -14.89 -1.08
CA GLN A 272 -12.25 -16.08 -0.40
C GLN A 272 -11.24 -16.63 0.62
N LEU A 273 -9.94 -16.59 0.31
CA LEU A 273 -8.89 -16.93 1.29
C LEU A 273 -8.94 -16.02 2.51
N ALA A 274 -9.16 -14.73 2.33
CA ALA A 274 -9.29 -13.76 3.41
C ALA A 274 -10.45 -14.05 4.37
N ARG A 275 -11.55 -14.62 3.86
CA ARG A 275 -12.72 -14.99 4.67
C ARG A 275 -12.54 -16.32 5.40
N ALA A 276 -11.64 -17.16 4.92
CA ALA A 276 -11.35 -18.48 5.48
C ALA A 276 -10.18 -18.46 6.48
N SER A 277 -9.46 -17.35 6.57
CA SER A 277 -8.32 -17.13 7.47
C SER A 277 -8.71 -16.57 8.83
#